data_AF-A0A533X425-F1
#
_entry.id   AF-A0A533X425-F1
#
_cell.length_a   1.000
_cell.length_b   1.000
_cell.length_c   1.000
_cell.angle_alpha   90.00
_cell.angle_beta   90.00
_cell.angle_gamma   90.00
#
_symmetry.space_group_name_H-M   'P 1'
#
loop_
_entity.id
_entity.type
_entity.pdbx_description
1 polymer ?
#
loop_
_entity_poly.entity_id
_entity_poly.type
_entity_poly.pdbx_seq_one_letter_code
_entity_poly.pdbx_strand_id
1 'polypeptide(L)'
;MPTFTVSRAEVYDYLRCPKIVAIKAYRSLHAPEEEEEVIPRAQPKVSASIIGKIGEVAVAAAFSPAAVAAKTITELKETVTQQARMSVADLGVVIDENAQRILDETVKGLADIRSLITEEFGDVQVIGRGGCRNGPFPGEALPDFVAVTRKHEQPILIEVKNTPKPVKTDYFQASFYNTVARETGVVVHEQRFEDGKLNLVPIAYHQSIADTLLVYPRGSAYEKVTDQVSLTENAIKEVWLAKQLGFLGRSPHTDCGSKCPHHRLGIELLEGNLEVAKPLPLIFAQGLTETGDDLGVHYLQRYFNKSGIGSDILLWTFRAERDPMLKAKLIGQISARMGIPESVVETMAFGRIKTHDPQKVLKEMSAEVEPWERILGKERMDGIGPTLQSLATRLYSLPDKSEEFVKRSLKKWN
;
A
#
# COMPACT_ATOMS: atom_id res chain seq x y z
N MET A 1 8.14 -3.46 11.37
CA MET A 1 8.60 -2.77 10.14
C MET A 1 8.01 -1.36 9.87
N PRO A 2 7.29 -0.63 10.76
CA PRO A 2 6.93 0.76 10.47
C PRO A 2 8.02 1.78 10.87
N THR A 3 9.19 1.35 11.35
CA THR A 3 10.20 2.24 11.97
C THR A 3 10.68 3.36 11.06
N PHE A 4 10.97 3.10 9.78
CA PHE A 4 11.53 4.13 8.87
C PHE A 4 10.52 4.67 7.86
N THR A 5 9.25 4.35 8.02
CA THR A 5 8.16 4.83 7.16
C THR A 5 7.22 5.70 7.96
N VAL A 6 6.21 6.30 7.34
CA VAL A 6 5.08 6.83 8.09
C VAL A 6 3.78 6.24 7.55
N SER A 7 2.99 5.70 8.46
CA SER A 7 1.73 5.03 8.19
C SER A 7 0.55 5.98 8.35
N ARG A 8 -0.57 5.62 7.73
CA ARG A 8 -1.87 6.26 7.99
C ARG A 8 -2.20 6.38 9.49
N ALA A 9 -1.90 5.33 10.26
CA ALA A 9 -2.18 5.30 11.69
C ALA A 9 -1.37 6.36 12.45
N GLU A 10 -0.12 6.61 12.03
CA GLU A 10 0.71 7.66 12.62
C GLU A 10 0.20 9.06 12.27
N VAL A 11 -0.32 9.29 11.07
CA VAL A 11 -1.02 10.55 10.75
C VAL A 11 -2.25 10.72 11.63
N TYR A 12 -3.07 9.67 11.74
CA TYR A 12 -4.28 9.72 12.57
C TYR A 12 -3.94 10.02 14.03
N ASP A 13 -2.90 9.38 14.55
CA ASP A 13 -2.42 9.60 15.90
C ASP A 13 -1.83 10.99 16.09
N TYR A 14 -1.09 11.51 15.11
CA TYR A 14 -0.59 12.89 15.11
C TYR A 14 -1.74 13.90 15.27
N LEU A 15 -2.80 13.75 14.47
CA LEU A 15 -3.99 14.61 14.53
C LEU A 15 -4.73 14.52 15.87
N ARG A 16 -4.57 13.41 16.61
CA ARG A 16 -5.12 13.26 17.96
C ARG A 16 -4.21 13.86 19.03
N CYS A 17 -2.90 13.63 18.91
CA CYS A 17 -1.85 14.21 19.73
C CYS A 17 -0.46 13.80 19.18
N PRO A 18 0.42 14.75 18.85
CA PRO A 18 1.78 14.46 18.38
C PRO A 18 2.61 13.58 19.33
N LYS A 19 2.38 13.67 20.66
CA LYS A 19 3.06 12.82 21.65
C LYS A 19 2.78 11.32 21.47
N ILE A 20 1.64 10.94 20.88
CA ILE A 20 1.32 9.53 20.60
C ILE A 20 2.32 8.94 19.60
N VAL A 21 2.65 9.69 18.55
CA VAL A 21 3.61 9.27 17.53
C VAL A 21 5.00 9.10 18.14
N ALA A 22 5.43 10.07 18.95
CA ALA A 22 6.71 10.01 19.66
C ALA A 22 6.81 8.79 20.59
N ILE A 23 5.77 8.53 21.40
CA ILE A 23 5.75 7.38 22.32
C ILE A 23 5.79 6.05 21.56
N LYS A 24 5.03 5.92 20.46
CA LYS A 24 5.05 4.71 19.62
C LYS A 24 6.41 4.51 18.94
N ALA A 25 7.05 5.58 18.47
CA ALA A 25 8.38 5.54 17.89
C ALA A 25 9.43 5.11 18.93
N TYR A 26 9.36 5.67 20.15
CA TYR A 26 10.20 5.28 21.27
C TYR A 26 10.09 3.77 21.57
N ARG A 27 8.86 3.26 21.74
CA ARG A 27 8.59 1.83 21.97
C ARG A 27 9.15 0.93 20.86
N SER A 28 9.13 1.39 19.61
CA SER A 28 9.63 0.59 18.49
C SER A 28 11.15 0.35 18.52
N LEU A 29 11.90 1.16 19.28
CA LEU A 29 13.36 1.02 19.45
C LEU A 29 13.76 0.43 20.81
N HIS A 30 12.86 0.48 21.79
CA HIS A 30 13.12 0.10 23.17
C HIS A 30 12.08 -0.92 23.60
N ALA A 31 12.01 -2.05 22.86
CA ALA A 31 11.00 -3.10 22.98
C ALA A 31 10.45 -3.20 24.41
N PRO A 32 9.12 -3.16 24.61
CA PRO A 32 8.58 -3.23 25.96
C PRO A 32 9.06 -4.52 26.63
N GLU A 33 9.38 -4.43 27.94
CA GLU A 33 9.35 -5.61 28.81
C GLU A 33 7.99 -6.30 28.58
N GLU A 34 8.04 -7.62 28.37
CA GLU A 34 6.94 -8.50 27.97
C GLU A 34 5.57 -7.97 28.40
N GLU A 35 4.73 -7.56 27.43
CA GLU A 35 3.34 -7.23 27.73
C GLU A 35 2.69 -8.48 28.33
N GLU A 36 2.16 -8.35 29.56
CA GLU A 36 1.41 -9.40 30.27
C GLU A 36 0.49 -10.15 29.31
N GLU A 37 0.51 -11.49 29.39
CA GLU A 37 -0.34 -12.38 28.61
C GLU A 37 -1.77 -11.82 28.55
N VAL A 38 -2.13 -11.30 27.38
CA VAL A 38 -3.48 -10.83 27.12
C VAL A 38 -4.40 -12.03 27.29
N ILE A 39 -5.19 -12.04 28.38
CA ILE A 39 -6.20 -13.05 28.67
C ILE A 39 -6.96 -13.32 27.36
N PRO A 40 -6.92 -14.56 26.82
CA PRO A 40 -7.50 -14.84 25.52
C PRO A 40 -8.99 -14.55 25.60
N ARG A 41 -9.41 -13.44 24.99
CA ARG A 41 -10.82 -13.18 24.72
C ARG A 41 -11.35 -14.41 23.99
N ALA A 42 -12.54 -14.88 24.36
CA ALA A 42 -13.21 -15.99 23.70
C ALA A 42 -13.04 -15.83 22.18
N GLN A 43 -12.30 -16.76 21.57
CA GLN A 43 -11.97 -16.62 20.17
C GLN A 43 -13.27 -16.60 19.37
N PRO A 44 -13.49 -15.59 18.51
CA PRO A 44 -14.64 -15.61 17.63
C PRO A 44 -14.59 -16.91 16.81
N LYS A 45 -15.75 -17.56 16.63
CA LYS A 45 -15.86 -18.85 15.91
C LYS A 45 -15.19 -18.82 14.52
N VAL A 46 -15.10 -17.63 13.92
CA VAL A 46 -14.34 -17.36 12.70
C VAL A 46 -13.39 -16.19 12.97
N SER A 47 -12.12 -16.33 12.59
CA SER A 47 -11.13 -15.27 12.82
C SER A 47 -11.44 -14.02 11.99
N ALA A 48 -11.11 -12.83 12.52
CA ALA A 48 -11.33 -11.57 11.81
C ALA A 48 -10.61 -11.51 10.44
N SER A 49 -9.49 -12.21 10.31
CA SER A 49 -8.73 -12.35 9.06
C SER A 49 -9.56 -13.07 7.98
N ILE A 50 -10.17 -14.22 8.32
CA ILE A 50 -11.03 -14.97 7.40
C ILE A 50 -12.24 -14.12 6.97
N ILE A 51 -12.86 -13.43 7.92
CA ILE A 51 -13.98 -12.53 7.65
C ILE A 51 -13.58 -11.44 6.65
N GLY A 52 -12.43 -10.81 6.86
CA GLY A 52 -11.86 -9.83 5.93
C GLY A 52 -11.68 -10.40 4.54
N LYS A 53 -11.13 -11.60 4.46
CA LYS A 53 -10.86 -12.23 3.18
C LYS A 53 -12.12 -12.58 2.40
N ILE A 54 -13.15 -13.07 3.09
CA ILE A 54 -14.48 -13.31 2.48
C ILE A 54 -15.05 -12.00 1.92
N GLY A 55 -14.98 -10.91 2.69
CA GLY A 55 -15.44 -9.59 2.26
C GLY A 55 -14.73 -9.09 1.00
N GLU A 56 -13.39 -9.09 1.01
CA GLU A 56 -12.55 -8.68 -0.12
C GLU A 56 -12.88 -9.48 -1.38
N VAL A 57 -12.92 -10.81 -1.25
CA VAL A 57 -13.18 -11.72 -2.37
C VAL A 57 -14.59 -11.51 -2.93
N ALA A 58 -15.60 -11.37 -2.08
CA ALA A 58 -16.98 -11.15 -2.52
C ALA A 58 -17.13 -9.80 -3.24
N VAL A 59 -16.47 -8.74 -2.77
CA VAL A 59 -16.44 -7.43 -3.43
C VAL A 59 -15.76 -7.53 -4.79
N ALA A 60 -14.57 -8.13 -4.87
CA ALA A 60 -13.86 -8.34 -6.14
C ALA A 60 -14.74 -9.11 -7.15
N ALA A 61 -15.43 -10.16 -6.69
CA ALA A 61 -16.34 -10.94 -7.52
C ALA A 61 -17.56 -10.12 -7.97
N ALA A 62 -18.18 -9.33 -7.09
CA ALA A 62 -19.36 -8.51 -7.39
C ALA A 62 -19.10 -7.39 -8.41
N PHE A 63 -17.86 -6.91 -8.49
CA PHE A 63 -17.41 -5.91 -9.46
C PHE A 63 -16.47 -6.51 -10.52
N SER A 64 -16.54 -7.82 -10.73
CA SER A 64 -15.83 -8.51 -11.80
C SER A 64 -16.54 -8.30 -13.16
N PRO A 65 -15.84 -8.43 -14.30
CA PRO A 65 -16.47 -8.36 -15.62
C PRO A 65 -17.65 -9.31 -15.80
N ALA A 66 -17.56 -10.53 -15.23
CA ALA A 66 -18.63 -11.52 -15.28
C ALA A 66 -19.86 -11.07 -14.49
N ALA A 67 -19.67 -10.49 -13.31
CA ALA A 67 -20.76 -9.96 -12.50
C ALA A 67 -21.38 -8.70 -13.10
N VAL A 68 -20.57 -7.84 -13.72
CA VAL A 68 -21.04 -6.66 -14.48
C VAL A 68 -22.01 -7.08 -15.58
N ALA A 69 -21.75 -8.21 -16.26
CA ALA A 69 -22.61 -8.74 -17.31
C ALA A 69 -23.90 -9.44 -16.84
N ALA A 70 -24.03 -9.72 -15.53
CA ALA A 70 -25.22 -10.39 -14.98
C ALA A 70 -26.47 -9.52 -15.13
N LYS A 71 -27.55 -10.08 -15.68
CA LYS A 71 -28.79 -9.35 -16.00
C LYS A 71 -29.80 -9.39 -14.85
N THR A 72 -29.68 -10.37 -13.97
CA THR A 72 -30.56 -10.53 -12.81
C THR A 72 -29.78 -10.55 -11.50
N ILE A 73 -30.45 -10.17 -10.41
CA ILE A 73 -29.89 -10.27 -9.05
C ILE A 73 -29.56 -11.74 -8.70
N THR A 74 -30.34 -12.69 -9.22
CA THR A 74 -30.10 -14.13 -9.01
C THR A 74 -28.80 -14.59 -9.68
N GLU A 75 -28.62 -14.26 -10.96
CA GLU A 75 -27.38 -14.56 -11.71
C GLU A 75 -26.15 -13.93 -11.02
N LEU A 76 -26.29 -12.70 -10.54
CA LEU A 76 -25.24 -12.03 -9.77
C LEU A 76 -24.90 -12.80 -8.50
N LYS A 77 -25.89 -13.18 -7.70
CA LYS A 77 -25.67 -13.91 -6.45
C LYS A 77 -24.99 -15.25 -6.69
N GLU A 78 -25.41 -16.00 -7.72
CA GLU A 78 -24.78 -17.26 -8.11
C GLU A 78 -23.33 -17.05 -8.53
N THR A 79 -23.07 -16.07 -9.40
CA THR A 79 -21.72 -15.74 -9.89
C THR A 79 -20.78 -15.35 -8.75
N VAL A 80 -21.23 -14.44 -7.87
CA VAL A 80 -20.43 -13.97 -6.73
C VAL A 80 -20.18 -15.12 -5.75
N THR A 81 -21.20 -15.93 -5.45
CA THR A 81 -21.06 -17.07 -4.54
C THR A 81 -20.07 -18.09 -5.09
N GLN A 82 -20.16 -18.44 -6.37
CA GLN A 82 -19.27 -19.40 -7.01
C GLN A 82 -17.83 -18.91 -7.02
N GLN A 83 -17.59 -17.68 -7.49
CA GLN A 83 -16.26 -17.08 -7.52
C GLN A 83 -15.68 -16.96 -6.11
N ALA A 84 -16.49 -16.52 -5.14
CA ALA A 84 -16.02 -16.36 -3.78
C ALA A 84 -15.65 -17.69 -3.12
N ARG A 85 -16.44 -18.74 -3.33
CA ARG A 85 -16.11 -20.09 -2.83
C ARG A 85 -14.81 -20.61 -3.43
N MET A 86 -14.61 -20.45 -4.74
CA MET A 86 -13.37 -20.87 -5.41
C MET A 86 -12.17 -20.12 -4.85
N SER A 87 -12.21 -18.78 -4.79
CA SER A 87 -11.10 -17.98 -4.29
C SER A 87 -10.80 -18.22 -2.81
N VAL A 88 -11.81 -18.45 -1.97
CA VAL A 88 -11.61 -18.78 -0.54
C VAL A 88 -10.96 -20.16 -0.40
N ALA A 89 -11.36 -21.14 -1.21
CA ALA A 89 -10.75 -22.47 -1.22
C ALA A 89 -9.28 -22.42 -1.68
N ASP A 90 -8.95 -21.63 -2.70
CA ASP A 90 -7.57 -21.45 -3.20
C ASP A 90 -6.63 -20.86 -2.15
N LEU A 91 -7.19 -20.15 -1.15
CA LEU A 91 -6.44 -19.58 -0.02
C LEU A 91 -6.23 -20.57 1.13
N GLY A 92 -6.67 -21.83 0.96
CA GLY A 92 -6.58 -22.87 1.99
C GLY A 92 -7.53 -22.65 3.17
N VAL A 93 -8.53 -21.78 3.03
CA VAL A 93 -9.53 -21.54 4.08
C VAL A 93 -10.63 -22.57 3.98
N VAL A 94 -10.78 -23.40 5.01
CA VAL A 94 -11.90 -24.34 5.13
C VAL A 94 -13.17 -23.55 5.44
N ILE A 95 -14.13 -23.56 4.52
CA ILE A 95 -15.44 -22.93 4.71
C ILE A 95 -16.30 -23.87 5.58
N ASP A 96 -16.32 -23.60 6.88
CA ASP A 96 -17.28 -24.23 7.79
C ASP A 96 -18.66 -23.56 7.67
N GLU A 97 -19.66 -24.07 8.40
CA GLU A 97 -21.02 -23.51 8.38
C GLU A 97 -21.06 -22.02 8.78
N ASN A 98 -20.17 -21.58 9.67
CA ASN A 98 -20.11 -20.19 10.09
C ASN A 98 -19.55 -19.28 8.99
N ALA A 99 -18.45 -19.69 8.34
CA ALA A 99 -17.86 -19.00 7.20
C ALA A 99 -18.83 -18.96 6.01
N GLN A 100 -19.58 -20.04 5.78
CA GLN A 100 -20.62 -20.08 4.76
C GLN A 100 -21.73 -19.06 5.04
N ARG A 101 -22.22 -19.00 6.29
CA ARG A 101 -23.20 -17.98 6.68
C ARG A 101 -22.67 -16.55 6.47
N ILE A 102 -21.40 -16.30 6.82
CA ILE A 102 -20.77 -14.99 6.63
C ILE A 102 -20.67 -14.65 5.14
N LEU A 103 -20.32 -15.62 4.30
CA LEU A 103 -20.33 -15.46 2.84
C LEU A 103 -21.73 -15.11 2.34
N ASP A 104 -22.76 -15.86 2.75
CA ASP A 104 -24.14 -15.63 2.31
C ASP A 104 -24.66 -14.24 2.72
N GLU A 105 -24.38 -13.81 3.96
CA GLU A 105 -24.70 -12.46 4.45
C GLU A 105 -23.97 -11.37 3.63
N THR A 106 -22.70 -11.60 3.30
CA THR A 106 -21.87 -10.68 2.51
C THR A 106 -22.39 -10.55 1.08
N VAL A 107 -22.68 -11.68 0.41
CA VAL A 107 -23.21 -11.70 -0.96
C VAL A 107 -24.59 -11.07 -1.03
N LYS A 108 -25.46 -11.35 -0.05
CA LYS A 108 -26.77 -10.73 0.03
C LYS A 108 -26.66 -9.21 0.11
N GLY A 109 -25.88 -8.69 1.06
CA GLY A 109 -25.81 -7.24 1.22
C GLY A 109 -25.08 -6.51 0.09
N LEU A 110 -24.13 -7.17 -0.60
CA LEU A 110 -23.56 -6.64 -1.85
C LEU A 110 -24.60 -6.55 -2.96
N ALA A 111 -25.44 -7.57 -3.11
CA ALA A 111 -26.51 -7.54 -4.11
C ALA A 111 -27.51 -6.41 -3.84
N ASP A 112 -27.76 -6.07 -2.57
CA ASP A 112 -28.67 -4.99 -2.17
C ASP A 112 -28.12 -3.59 -2.52
N ILE A 113 -26.80 -3.37 -2.44
CA ILE A 113 -26.18 -2.05 -2.69
C ILE A 113 -25.63 -1.85 -4.11
N ARG A 114 -25.46 -2.93 -4.88
CA ARG A 114 -24.80 -2.85 -6.19
C ARG A 114 -25.51 -1.90 -7.14
N SER A 115 -26.84 -1.95 -7.24
CA SER A 115 -27.59 -1.08 -8.15
C SER A 115 -27.41 0.40 -7.80
N LEU A 116 -27.34 0.73 -6.50
CA LEU A 116 -27.10 2.08 -6.02
C LEU A 116 -25.70 2.56 -6.38
N ILE A 117 -24.69 1.71 -6.16
CA ILE A 117 -23.31 2.00 -6.57
C ILE A 117 -23.22 2.19 -8.09
N THR A 118 -23.91 1.36 -8.87
CA THR A 118 -23.94 1.46 -10.34
C THR A 118 -24.64 2.74 -10.80
N GLU A 119 -25.72 3.17 -10.15
CA GLU A 119 -26.38 4.44 -10.46
C GLU A 119 -25.45 5.64 -10.21
N GLU A 120 -24.74 5.63 -9.08
CA GLU A 120 -23.86 6.71 -8.67
C GLU A 120 -22.58 6.78 -9.51
N PHE A 121 -21.86 5.67 -9.65
CA PHE A 121 -20.53 5.61 -10.27
C PHE A 121 -20.53 5.03 -11.70
N GLY A 122 -21.64 4.51 -12.19
CA GLY A 122 -21.68 3.72 -13.43
C GLY A 122 -21.20 2.28 -13.20
N ASP A 123 -20.90 1.56 -14.29
CA ASP A 123 -20.42 0.18 -14.22
C ASP A 123 -19.00 0.11 -13.64
N VAL A 124 -18.94 0.01 -12.31
CA VAL A 124 -17.69 -0.15 -11.55
C VAL A 124 -17.10 -1.53 -11.85
N GLN A 125 -15.88 -1.54 -12.37
CA GLN A 125 -15.09 -2.73 -12.61
C GLN A 125 -13.81 -2.68 -11.77
N VAL A 126 -13.62 -3.65 -10.88
CA VAL A 126 -12.34 -3.85 -10.19
C VAL A 126 -11.31 -4.31 -11.21
N ILE A 127 -10.22 -3.54 -11.33
CA ILE A 127 -9.11 -3.88 -12.23
C ILE A 127 -7.97 -4.58 -11.50
N GLY A 128 -7.84 -4.45 -10.18
CA GLY A 128 -6.83 -5.15 -9.39
C GLY A 128 -6.62 -4.51 -8.03
N ARG A 129 -5.59 -4.98 -7.30
CA ARG A 129 -5.14 -4.29 -6.07
C ARG A 129 -4.24 -3.13 -6.42
N GLY A 130 -4.41 -2.02 -5.73
CA GLY A 130 -3.57 -0.85 -5.95
C GLY A 130 -2.91 -0.31 -4.70
N GLY A 131 -2.01 0.63 -4.94
CA GLY A 131 -1.35 1.41 -3.91
C GLY A 131 -1.15 2.83 -4.39
N CYS A 132 -1.09 3.77 -3.46
CA CYS A 132 -0.64 5.13 -3.72
C CYS A 132 0.64 5.34 -2.93
N ARG A 133 1.67 5.90 -3.57
CA ARG A 133 3.01 6.07 -2.99
C ARG A 133 3.16 7.49 -2.51
N ASN A 134 3.21 7.77 -1.21
CA ASN A 134 3.50 9.13 -0.78
C ASN A 134 5.02 9.35 -0.79
N GLY A 135 5.48 10.25 -1.63
CA GLY A 135 6.91 10.52 -1.81
C GLY A 135 7.48 11.42 -0.72
N PRO A 136 6.89 12.61 -0.49
CA PRO A 136 7.29 13.51 0.59
C PRO A 136 7.15 12.87 1.98
N PHE A 137 6.22 11.93 2.14
CA PHE A 137 5.98 11.25 3.41
C PHE A 137 6.19 9.76 3.18
N PRO A 138 7.28 9.13 3.65
CA PRO A 138 7.73 7.79 3.21
C PRO A 138 6.72 6.72 3.62
N GLY A 139 5.66 6.58 2.85
CA GLY A 139 4.46 5.88 3.24
C GLY A 139 3.62 5.51 2.03
N GLU A 140 2.62 4.68 2.27
CA GLU A 140 1.73 4.20 1.22
C GLU A 140 0.29 4.20 1.70
N ALA A 141 -0.62 4.48 0.77
CA ALA A 141 -2.01 4.12 0.89
C ALA A 141 -2.20 2.78 0.17
N LEU A 142 -2.81 1.81 0.84
CA LEU A 142 -3.09 0.49 0.29
C LEU A 142 -4.60 0.26 0.34
N PRO A 143 -5.36 0.79 -0.62
CA PRO A 143 -6.75 0.39 -0.81
C PRO A 143 -6.83 -1.10 -1.15
N ASP A 144 -7.92 -1.76 -0.78
CA ASP A 144 -8.12 -3.17 -1.12
C ASP A 144 -8.15 -3.37 -2.63
N PHE A 145 -8.83 -2.48 -3.35
CA PHE A 145 -8.91 -2.52 -4.81
C PHE A 145 -8.83 -1.13 -5.46
N VAL A 146 -8.44 -1.16 -6.73
CA VAL A 146 -8.64 -0.06 -7.68
C VAL A 146 -9.65 -0.51 -8.70
N ALA A 147 -10.61 0.37 -8.97
CA ALA A 147 -11.66 0.16 -9.95
C ALA A 147 -11.71 1.31 -10.95
N VAL A 148 -12.32 1.02 -12.09
CA VAL A 148 -12.61 1.99 -13.15
C VAL A 148 -14.07 1.88 -13.55
N THR A 149 -14.55 2.87 -14.27
CA THR A 149 -15.92 2.91 -14.79
C THR A 149 -15.90 3.69 -16.10
N ARG A 150 -16.79 3.35 -17.03
CA ARG A 150 -16.90 4.08 -18.31
C ARG A 150 -17.39 5.52 -18.12
N LYS A 151 -18.03 5.80 -16.98
CA LYS A 151 -18.58 7.12 -16.64
C LYS A 151 -17.50 8.09 -16.14
N HIS A 152 -16.40 7.59 -15.59
CA HIS A 152 -15.35 8.40 -14.98
C HIS A 152 -13.98 8.00 -15.52
N GLU A 153 -13.22 8.99 -16.01
CA GLU A 153 -11.84 8.77 -16.45
C GLU A 153 -10.87 8.48 -15.29
N GLN A 154 -11.28 8.82 -14.07
CA GLN A 154 -10.47 8.70 -12.87
C GLN A 154 -10.67 7.34 -12.17
N PRO A 155 -9.64 6.78 -11.54
CA PRO A 155 -9.76 5.55 -10.77
C PRO A 155 -10.59 5.77 -9.49
N ILE A 156 -11.33 4.73 -9.09
CA ILE A 156 -12.03 4.65 -7.82
C ILE A 156 -11.22 3.74 -6.90
N LEU A 157 -10.91 4.19 -5.69
CA LEU A 157 -10.33 3.34 -4.66
C LEU A 157 -11.46 2.62 -3.92
N ILE A 158 -11.35 1.31 -3.72
CA ILE A 158 -12.35 0.55 -2.96
C ILE A 158 -11.70 0.02 -1.71
N GLU A 159 -12.38 0.20 -0.59
CA GLU A 159 -11.98 -0.30 0.71
C GLU A 159 -13.15 -1.07 1.34
N VAL A 160 -12.91 -2.32 1.68
CA VAL A 160 -13.90 -3.26 2.17
C VAL A 160 -13.87 -3.31 3.69
N LYS A 161 -15.01 -3.02 4.31
CA LYS A 161 -15.12 -2.94 5.76
C LYS A 161 -15.76 -4.20 6.33
N ASN A 162 -15.13 -4.68 7.40
CA ASN A 162 -15.57 -5.85 8.16
C ASN A 162 -16.59 -5.53 9.26
N THR A 163 -17.04 -4.28 9.33
CA THR A 163 -18.10 -3.85 10.22
C THR A 163 -19.39 -3.69 9.42
N PRO A 164 -20.56 -3.91 10.03
CA PRO A 164 -21.84 -3.65 9.37
C PRO A 164 -22.19 -2.15 9.33
N LYS A 165 -21.43 -1.30 10.02
CA LYS A 165 -21.69 0.15 10.13
C LYS A 165 -20.39 0.93 9.96
N PRO A 166 -20.47 2.15 9.38
CA PRO A 166 -19.34 3.07 9.32
C PRO A 166 -18.81 3.45 10.69
N VAL A 167 -17.48 3.57 10.81
CA VAL A 167 -16.83 4.20 11.96
C VAL A 167 -15.94 5.35 11.50
N LYS A 168 -15.69 6.34 12.39
CA LYS A 168 -14.93 7.56 12.05
C LYS A 168 -13.53 7.28 11.47
N THR A 169 -12.91 6.18 11.87
CA THR A 169 -11.58 5.77 11.37
C THR A 169 -11.62 5.29 9.91
N ASP A 170 -12.77 4.82 9.43
CA ASP A 170 -12.97 4.40 8.04
C ASP A 170 -12.98 5.62 7.13
N TYR A 171 -13.73 6.65 7.54
CA TYR A 171 -13.77 7.93 6.84
C TYR A 171 -12.38 8.57 6.74
N PHE A 172 -11.66 8.65 7.88
CA PHE A 172 -10.29 9.16 7.87
C PHE A 172 -9.38 8.37 6.93
N GLN A 173 -9.55 7.05 6.86
CA GLN A 173 -8.78 6.21 5.95
C GLN A 173 -9.02 6.55 4.49
N ALA A 174 -10.29 6.64 4.10
CA ALA A 174 -10.69 7.01 2.77
C ALA A 174 -10.15 8.41 2.40
N SER A 175 -10.32 9.39 3.28
CA SER A 175 -9.80 10.74 3.02
C SER A 175 -8.27 10.80 2.95
N PHE A 176 -7.57 10.00 3.76
CA PHE A 176 -6.11 9.86 3.66
C PHE A 176 -5.71 9.25 2.31
N TYR A 177 -6.40 8.21 1.85
CA TYR A 177 -6.13 7.58 0.55
C TYR A 177 -6.35 8.54 -0.62
N ASN A 178 -7.46 9.27 -0.63
CA ASN A 178 -7.73 10.31 -1.62
C ASN A 178 -6.63 11.37 -1.67
N THR A 179 -6.10 11.75 -0.51
CA THR A 179 -5.01 12.73 -0.40
C THR A 179 -3.73 12.21 -1.05
N VAL A 180 -3.34 10.97 -0.73
CA VAL A 180 -2.13 10.38 -1.31
C VAL A 180 -2.31 10.16 -2.81
N ALA A 181 -3.46 9.63 -3.25
CA ALA A 181 -3.77 9.44 -4.66
C ALA A 181 -3.65 10.74 -5.47
N ARG A 182 -4.16 11.86 -4.95
CA ARG A 182 -4.03 13.16 -5.61
C ARG A 182 -2.58 13.62 -5.75
N GLU A 183 -1.77 13.47 -4.70
CA GLU A 183 -0.40 13.99 -4.71
C GLU A 183 0.52 13.19 -5.64
N THR A 184 0.31 11.87 -5.72
CA THR A 184 1.31 10.97 -6.31
C THR A 184 0.78 10.05 -7.38
N GLY A 185 -0.54 9.94 -7.47
CA GLY A 185 -1.23 8.98 -8.32
C GLY A 185 -1.47 7.62 -7.65
N VAL A 186 -2.20 6.80 -8.40
CA VAL A 186 -2.59 5.43 -8.03
C VAL A 186 -1.87 4.46 -8.95
N VAL A 187 -1.24 3.42 -8.41
CA VAL A 187 -0.61 2.34 -9.18
C VAL A 187 -1.31 1.01 -8.90
N VAL A 188 -1.53 0.21 -9.94
CA VAL A 188 -1.98 -1.19 -9.78
C VAL A 188 -0.74 -2.07 -9.65
N HIS A 189 -0.59 -2.75 -8.51
CA HIS A 189 0.64 -3.46 -8.17
C HIS A 189 0.52 -5.00 -8.25
N GLU A 190 -0.61 -5.50 -8.74
CA GLU A 190 -0.94 -6.91 -8.94
C GLU A 190 -1.57 -7.12 -10.33
N GLN A 191 -2.03 -8.35 -10.62
CA GLN A 191 -2.68 -8.68 -11.88
C GLN A 191 -3.82 -7.70 -12.22
N ARG A 192 -3.73 -7.10 -13.41
CA ARG A 192 -4.74 -6.18 -13.93
C ARG A 192 -5.72 -6.93 -14.83
N PHE A 193 -7.01 -6.80 -14.57
CA PHE A 193 -8.06 -7.40 -15.41
C PHE A 193 -8.96 -6.32 -16.01
N GLU A 194 -8.99 -6.24 -17.35
CA GLU A 194 -9.81 -5.30 -18.10
C GLU A 194 -10.64 -6.03 -19.13
N ASP A 195 -11.94 -5.74 -19.19
CA ASP A 195 -12.90 -6.45 -20.06
C ASP A 195 -12.76 -7.99 -20.02
N GLY A 196 -12.51 -8.55 -18.84
CA GLY A 196 -12.34 -9.99 -18.63
C GLY A 196 -11.00 -10.57 -19.08
N LYS A 197 -10.05 -9.73 -19.50
CA LYS A 197 -8.72 -10.15 -19.99
C LYS A 197 -7.64 -9.70 -19.02
N LEU A 198 -6.69 -10.60 -18.76
CA LEU A 198 -5.47 -10.27 -18.03
C LEU A 198 -4.63 -9.30 -18.87
N ASN A 199 -4.50 -8.07 -18.37
CA ASN A 199 -3.64 -7.02 -18.92
C ASN A 199 -2.32 -7.01 -18.13
N LEU A 200 -1.22 -7.22 -18.83
CA LEU A 200 0.10 -7.28 -18.20
C LEU A 200 0.77 -5.92 -18.07
N VAL A 201 0.25 -4.91 -18.77
CA VAL A 201 0.82 -3.57 -18.76
C VAL A 201 0.50 -2.91 -17.42
N PRO A 202 1.51 -2.60 -16.58
CA PRO A 202 1.28 -1.89 -15.34
C PRO A 202 0.71 -0.50 -15.66
N ILE A 203 -0.19 -0.01 -14.80
CA ILE A 203 -0.82 1.30 -14.96
C ILE A 203 -0.52 2.18 -13.76
N ALA A 204 -0.21 3.45 -14.05
CA ALA A 204 -0.09 4.53 -13.08
C ALA A 204 -1.04 5.66 -13.49
N TYR A 205 -1.96 6.00 -12.61
CA TYR A 205 -2.83 7.17 -12.73
C TYR A 205 -2.18 8.34 -12.03
N HIS A 206 -1.22 8.99 -12.67
CA HIS A 206 -0.44 10.09 -12.09
C HIS A 206 -1.34 11.26 -11.66
N GLN A 207 -1.21 11.68 -10.40
CA GLN A 207 -1.88 12.85 -9.83
C GLN A 207 -3.41 12.88 -10.08
N SER A 208 -4.04 11.71 -10.04
CA SER A 208 -5.47 11.54 -10.27
C SER A 208 -6.29 11.97 -9.04
N ILE A 209 -7.41 12.63 -9.28
CA ILE A 209 -8.44 12.78 -8.23
C ILE A 209 -9.13 11.44 -8.14
N ALA A 210 -8.86 10.69 -7.08
CA ALA A 210 -9.54 9.44 -6.80
C ALA A 210 -10.57 9.64 -5.70
N ASP A 211 -11.79 9.18 -5.94
CA ASP A 211 -12.80 9.01 -4.90
C ASP A 211 -12.58 7.65 -4.24
N THR A 212 -12.83 7.55 -2.93
CA THR A 212 -12.82 6.27 -2.23
C THR A 212 -14.26 5.82 -1.98
N LEU A 213 -14.56 4.58 -2.38
CA LEU A 213 -15.77 3.85 -2.08
C LEU A 213 -15.54 2.94 -0.88
N LEU A 214 -16.12 3.31 0.26
CA LEU A 214 -16.18 2.44 1.44
C LEU A 214 -17.35 1.46 1.27
N VAL A 215 -17.08 0.17 1.25
CA VAL A 215 -18.11 -0.87 1.10
C VAL A 215 -18.27 -1.61 2.42
N TYR A 216 -19.51 -1.72 2.92
CA TYR A 216 -19.87 -2.48 4.12
C TYR A 216 -20.81 -3.64 3.73
N PRO A 217 -20.27 -4.73 3.14
CA PRO A 217 -21.08 -5.78 2.52
C PRO A 217 -22.19 -6.32 3.42
N ARG A 218 -21.86 -6.67 4.68
CA ARG A 218 -22.80 -7.25 5.64
C ARG A 218 -23.76 -6.24 6.26
N GLY A 219 -23.49 -4.95 6.08
CA GLY A 219 -24.39 -3.87 6.48
C GLY A 219 -25.37 -3.46 5.39
N SER A 220 -25.27 -4.04 4.19
CA SER A 220 -25.94 -3.54 2.98
C SER A 220 -25.79 -2.01 2.84
N ALA A 221 -24.56 -1.52 3.05
CA ALA A 221 -24.26 -0.09 3.02
C ALA A 221 -22.98 0.20 2.24
N TYR A 222 -22.90 1.40 1.67
CA TYR A 222 -21.68 1.96 1.11
C TYR A 222 -21.63 3.46 1.40
N GLU A 223 -20.43 4.03 1.30
CA GLU A 223 -20.23 5.46 1.46
C GLU A 223 -19.21 5.95 0.44
N LYS A 224 -19.59 6.99 -0.31
CA LYS A 224 -18.68 7.72 -1.18
C LYS A 224 -17.93 8.76 -0.34
N VAL A 225 -16.60 8.71 -0.37
CA VAL A 225 -15.75 9.70 0.28
C VAL A 225 -14.95 10.45 -0.79
N THR A 226 -15.25 11.73 -0.94
CA THR A 226 -14.51 12.68 -1.80
C THR A 226 -13.51 13.52 -1.02
N ASP A 227 -13.69 13.59 0.30
CA ASP A 227 -12.90 14.45 1.18
C ASP A 227 -11.44 14.04 1.23
N GLN A 228 -10.60 14.98 1.62
CA GLN A 228 -9.15 14.82 1.72
C GLN A 228 -8.69 15.33 3.08
N VAL A 229 -7.71 14.63 3.65
CA VAL A 229 -7.01 15.10 4.83
C VAL A 229 -6.03 16.19 4.39
N SER A 230 -5.96 17.29 5.12
CA SER A 230 -4.94 18.31 4.87
C SER A 230 -3.56 17.79 5.27
N LEU A 231 -2.80 17.28 4.29
CA LEU A 231 -1.40 16.87 4.44
C LEU A 231 -0.49 17.93 3.81
N THR A 232 -0.38 19.08 4.47
CA THR A 232 0.58 20.11 4.08
C THR A 232 2.02 19.65 4.30
N GLU A 233 2.98 20.30 3.64
CA GLU A 233 4.41 20.03 3.86
C GLU A 233 4.81 20.19 5.33
N ASN A 234 4.24 21.19 6.02
CA ASN A 234 4.45 21.38 7.46
C ASN A 234 3.90 20.21 8.27
N ALA A 235 2.66 19.76 8.00
CA ALA A 235 2.08 18.61 8.70
C ALA A 235 2.93 17.34 8.53
N ILE A 236 3.46 17.11 7.31
CA ILE A 236 4.36 15.99 7.02
C ILE A 236 5.64 16.08 7.85
N LYS A 237 6.29 17.26 7.86
CA LYS A 237 7.50 17.51 8.64
C LYS A 237 7.24 17.37 10.15
N GLU A 238 6.09 17.79 10.65
CA GLU A 238 5.73 17.68 12.06
C GLU A 238 5.45 16.23 12.50
N VAL A 239 4.74 15.43 11.69
CA VAL A 239 4.57 13.99 11.98
C VAL A 239 5.94 13.30 12.04
N TRP A 240 6.81 13.64 11.10
CA TRP A 240 8.17 13.08 11.03
C TRP A 240 9.05 13.55 12.19
N LEU A 241 8.97 14.81 12.58
CA LEU A 241 9.65 15.37 13.75
C LEU A 241 9.22 14.65 15.03
N ALA A 242 7.91 14.46 15.25
CA ALA A 242 7.41 13.74 16.41
C ALA A 242 8.00 12.33 16.49
N LYS A 243 8.15 11.67 15.35
CA LYS A 243 8.78 10.35 15.24
C LYS A 243 10.28 10.38 15.54
N GLN A 244 11.02 11.35 15.00
CA GLN A 244 12.46 11.55 15.29
C GLN A 244 12.71 11.81 16.78
N LEU A 245 11.91 12.68 17.39
CA LEU A 245 11.97 12.95 18.83
C LEU A 245 11.71 11.66 19.63
N GLY A 246 10.73 10.86 19.22
CA GLY A 246 10.46 9.57 19.85
C GLY A 246 11.65 8.63 19.84
N PHE A 247 12.42 8.57 18.75
CA PHE A 247 13.65 7.78 18.70
C PHE A 247 14.72 8.26 19.68
N LEU A 248 14.75 9.55 19.99
CA LEU A 248 15.60 10.15 21.02
C LEU A 248 15.04 10.03 22.45
N GLY A 249 13.89 9.36 22.65
CA GLY A 249 13.22 9.31 23.95
C GLY A 249 12.63 10.66 24.37
N ARG A 250 12.28 11.51 23.40
CA ARG A 250 11.67 12.83 23.61
C ARG A 250 10.30 12.92 22.94
N SER A 251 9.55 13.97 23.27
CA SER A 251 8.27 14.28 22.63
C SER A 251 8.19 15.74 22.19
N PRO A 252 7.36 16.08 21.19
CA PRO A 252 7.12 17.47 20.83
C PRO A 252 6.37 18.20 21.95
N HIS A 253 6.62 19.50 22.09
CA HIS A 253 5.86 20.37 22.99
C HIS A 253 4.40 20.45 22.55
N THR A 254 3.46 20.26 23.48
CA THR A 254 2.02 20.34 23.23
C THR A 254 1.27 20.72 24.50
N ASP A 255 0.25 21.57 24.37
CA ASP A 255 -0.64 21.97 25.47
C ASP A 255 -1.70 20.90 25.78
N CYS A 256 -1.24 19.71 26.19
CA CYS A 256 -2.13 18.58 26.44
C CYS A 256 -2.81 18.67 27.81
N GLY A 257 -4.15 18.71 27.82
CA GLY A 257 -4.92 18.53 29.06
C GLY A 257 -4.90 17.10 29.60
N SER A 258 -5.47 16.91 30.80
CA SER A 258 -5.52 15.61 31.51
C SER A 258 -6.30 14.51 30.77
N LYS A 259 -7.19 14.88 29.85
CA LYS A 259 -7.98 13.95 29.02
C LYS A 259 -7.33 13.60 27.68
N CYS A 260 -6.11 14.09 27.42
CA CYS A 260 -5.44 13.86 26.15
C CYS A 260 -5.20 12.35 25.92
N PRO A 261 -5.44 11.81 24.71
CA PRO A 261 -5.39 10.36 24.50
C PRO A 261 -4.02 9.72 24.71
N HIS A 262 -2.92 10.48 24.64
CA HIS A 262 -1.56 9.94 24.82
C HIS A 262 -1.32 9.40 26.24
N HIS A 263 -2.01 9.95 27.26
CA HIS A 263 -1.89 9.51 28.65
C HIS A 263 -2.22 8.02 28.83
N ARG A 264 -3.06 7.45 27.95
CA ARG A 264 -3.40 6.01 27.96
C ARG A 264 -2.22 5.11 27.61
N LEU A 265 -1.14 5.67 27.07
CA LEU A 265 0.07 4.92 26.74
C LEU A 265 1.01 4.79 27.95
N GLY A 266 0.79 5.54 29.04
CA GLY A 266 1.55 5.37 30.29
C GLY A 266 3.06 5.63 30.17
N ILE A 267 3.51 6.39 29.16
CA ILE A 267 4.91 6.77 28.98
C ILE A 267 4.99 8.29 28.90
N GLU A 268 5.80 8.88 29.78
CA GLU A 268 6.14 10.29 29.74
C GLU A 268 7.53 10.47 29.15
N LEU A 269 7.61 11.17 28.02
CA LEU A 269 8.87 11.52 27.37
C LEU A 269 9.14 13.01 27.57
N LEU A 270 10.39 13.34 27.89
CA LEU A 270 10.82 14.74 28.03
C LEU A 270 10.54 15.51 26.73
N GLU A 271 10.08 16.74 26.86
CA GLU A 271 9.86 17.57 25.68
C GLU A 271 11.18 17.96 25.02
N GLY A 272 11.16 18.06 23.71
CA GLY A 272 12.33 18.43 22.92
C GLY A 272 11.93 19.06 21.60
N ASN A 273 12.94 19.63 20.96
CA ASN A 273 12.85 20.12 19.60
C ASN A 273 14.10 19.67 18.83
N LEU A 274 13.95 19.51 17.53
CA LEU A 274 15.01 19.09 16.63
C LEU A 274 14.75 19.68 15.24
N GLU A 275 15.82 19.96 14.50
CA GLU A 275 15.68 20.19 13.06
C GLU A 275 15.23 18.90 12.38
N VAL A 276 14.20 18.99 11.54
CA VAL A 276 13.61 17.80 10.93
C VAL A 276 14.52 17.23 9.85
N ALA A 277 15.16 16.09 10.14
CA ALA A 277 15.99 15.40 9.14
C ALA A 277 15.14 14.82 7.99
N LYS A 278 15.68 14.78 6.77
CA LYS A 278 15.03 14.14 5.62
C LYS A 278 14.76 12.66 5.90
N PRO A 279 13.68 12.06 5.35
CA PRO A 279 13.43 10.65 5.58
C PRO A 279 14.51 9.72 5.00
N LEU A 280 14.97 8.75 5.79
CA LEU A 280 15.98 7.78 5.34
C LEU A 280 15.62 7.05 4.04
N PRO A 281 14.37 6.56 3.82
CA PRO A 281 14.02 5.96 2.53
C PRO A 281 14.12 6.93 1.35
N LEU A 282 13.89 8.23 1.56
CA LEU A 282 14.02 9.25 0.52
C LEU A 282 15.49 9.53 0.20
N ILE A 283 16.33 9.65 1.23
CA ILE A 283 17.80 9.78 1.08
C ILE A 283 18.35 8.58 0.31
N PHE A 284 17.92 7.37 0.64
CA PHE A 284 18.33 6.16 -0.10
C PHE A 284 17.81 6.16 -1.54
N ALA A 285 16.56 6.57 -1.78
CA ALA A 285 16.04 6.67 -3.14
C ALA A 285 16.87 7.65 -3.98
N GLN A 286 17.25 8.79 -3.41
CA GLN A 286 18.17 9.74 -4.04
C GLN A 286 19.52 9.09 -4.36
N GLY A 287 20.19 8.49 -3.37
CA GLY A 287 21.49 7.86 -3.59
C GLY A 287 21.46 6.74 -4.64
N LEU A 288 20.42 5.90 -4.63
CA LEU A 288 20.23 4.88 -5.68
C LEU A 288 20.14 5.53 -7.07
N THR A 289 19.31 6.57 -7.24
CA THR A 289 19.21 7.28 -8.53
C THR A 289 20.53 7.95 -8.95
N GLU A 290 21.28 8.54 -8.02
CA GLU A 290 22.56 9.20 -8.30
C GLU A 290 23.66 8.18 -8.66
N THR A 291 23.59 6.96 -8.12
CA THR A 291 24.48 5.85 -8.51
C THR A 291 24.11 5.16 -9.81
N GLY A 292 22.99 5.56 -10.43
CA GLY A 292 22.53 5.02 -11.72
C GLY A 292 21.58 3.83 -11.61
N ASP A 293 21.00 3.54 -10.44
CA ASP A 293 19.93 2.55 -10.33
C ASP A 293 18.62 3.07 -10.93
N ASP A 294 17.96 2.21 -11.72
CA ASP A 294 16.64 2.50 -12.28
C ASP A 294 15.54 1.94 -11.35
N LEU A 295 14.93 2.83 -10.56
CA LEU A 295 13.82 2.49 -9.67
C LEU A 295 12.57 1.98 -10.42
N GLY A 296 12.39 2.31 -11.70
CA GLY A 296 11.32 1.77 -12.54
C GLY A 296 11.50 0.28 -12.81
N VAL A 297 12.73 -0.17 -13.08
CA VAL A 297 13.06 -1.59 -13.23
C VAL A 297 12.74 -2.36 -11.94
N HIS A 298 13.00 -1.77 -10.77
CA HIS A 298 12.61 -2.34 -9.47
C HIS A 298 11.10 -2.47 -9.29
N TYR A 299 10.33 -1.46 -9.72
CA TYR A 299 8.87 -1.54 -9.70
C TYR A 299 8.40 -2.73 -10.52
N LEU A 300 8.86 -2.79 -11.77
CA LEU A 300 8.46 -3.81 -12.72
C LEU A 300 8.80 -5.20 -12.16
N GLN A 301 10.04 -5.44 -11.74
CA GLN A 301 10.42 -6.75 -11.17
C GLN A 301 9.46 -7.21 -10.07
N ARG A 302 9.08 -6.32 -9.15
CA ARG A 302 8.13 -6.63 -8.08
C ARG A 302 6.73 -6.92 -8.62
N TYR A 303 6.25 -6.09 -9.55
CA TYR A 303 4.95 -6.26 -10.20
C TYR A 303 4.84 -7.64 -10.87
N PHE A 304 5.88 -8.03 -11.62
CA PHE A 304 5.93 -9.32 -12.31
C PHE A 304 5.96 -10.52 -11.37
N ASN A 305 6.77 -10.44 -10.31
CA ASN A 305 6.82 -11.48 -9.29
C ASN A 305 5.45 -11.67 -8.62
N LYS A 306 4.74 -10.57 -8.34
CA LYS A 306 3.38 -10.60 -7.78
C LYS A 306 2.31 -11.05 -8.77
N SER A 307 2.52 -10.84 -10.05
CA SER A 307 1.53 -11.18 -11.08
C SER A 307 1.52 -12.68 -11.44
N GLY A 308 2.36 -13.50 -10.83
CA GLY A 308 2.49 -14.94 -11.13
C GLY A 308 3.18 -15.26 -12.46
N ILE A 309 3.49 -14.24 -13.26
CA ILE A 309 4.23 -14.37 -14.52
C ILE A 309 5.71 -14.69 -14.23
N GLY A 310 6.21 -14.26 -13.07
CA GLY A 310 7.58 -14.51 -12.65
C GLY A 310 7.95 -15.99 -12.69
N SER A 311 7.06 -16.90 -12.27
CA SER A 311 7.33 -18.35 -12.33
C SER A 311 7.38 -18.90 -13.76
N ASP A 312 6.51 -18.41 -14.65
CA ASP A 312 6.52 -18.82 -16.05
C ASP A 312 7.78 -18.29 -16.74
N ILE A 313 8.10 -17.00 -16.56
CA ILE A 313 9.33 -16.39 -17.07
C ILE A 313 10.55 -17.10 -16.51
N LEU A 314 10.59 -17.48 -15.23
CA LEU A 314 11.70 -18.24 -14.64
C LEU A 314 11.86 -19.60 -15.33
N LEU A 315 10.77 -20.35 -15.55
CA LEU A 315 10.82 -21.64 -16.26
C LEU A 315 11.34 -21.51 -17.70
N TRP A 316 10.94 -20.44 -18.41
CA TRP A 316 11.38 -20.19 -19.78
C TRP A 316 12.79 -19.61 -19.87
N THR A 317 13.20 -18.77 -18.92
CA THR A 317 14.54 -18.16 -18.85
C THR A 317 15.62 -19.20 -18.63
N PHE A 318 15.40 -20.20 -17.76
CA PHE A 318 16.33 -21.33 -17.59
C PHE A 318 16.61 -22.10 -18.90
N ARG A 319 15.61 -22.19 -19.79
CA ARG A 319 15.79 -22.83 -21.11
C ARG A 319 16.41 -21.88 -22.13
N ALA A 320 16.01 -20.62 -22.10
CA ALA A 320 16.45 -19.59 -23.03
C ALA A 320 17.89 -19.10 -22.79
N GLU A 321 18.43 -19.19 -21.57
CA GLU A 321 19.86 -18.89 -21.31
C GLU A 321 20.81 -19.79 -22.12
N ARG A 322 20.36 -20.97 -22.54
CA ARG A 322 21.13 -21.93 -23.33
C ARG A 322 20.93 -21.76 -24.85
N ASP A 323 20.02 -20.90 -25.28
CA ASP A 323 19.68 -20.66 -26.69
C ASP A 323 19.45 -19.15 -26.94
N PRO A 324 20.43 -18.44 -27.53
CA PRO A 324 20.33 -17.01 -27.82
C PRO A 324 19.15 -16.63 -28.73
N MET A 325 18.75 -17.49 -29.66
CA MET A 325 17.59 -17.23 -30.53
C MET A 325 16.29 -17.33 -29.74
N LEU A 326 16.16 -18.34 -28.88
CA LEU A 326 15.01 -18.47 -28.00
C LEU A 326 14.93 -17.31 -27.01
N LYS A 327 16.07 -16.87 -26.46
CA LYS A 327 16.16 -15.69 -25.59
C LYS A 327 15.66 -14.43 -26.30
N ALA A 328 16.19 -14.11 -27.48
CA ALA A 328 15.78 -12.92 -28.23
C ALA A 328 14.28 -12.97 -28.59
N LYS A 329 13.78 -14.15 -29.01
CA LYS A 329 12.36 -14.34 -29.31
C LYS A 329 11.47 -14.13 -28.08
N LEU A 330 11.87 -14.66 -26.92
CA LEU A 330 11.10 -14.50 -25.68
C LEU A 330 11.09 -13.04 -25.23
N ILE A 331 12.24 -12.35 -25.30
CA ILE A 331 12.36 -10.93 -25.00
C ILE A 331 11.39 -10.12 -25.87
N GLY A 332 11.41 -10.31 -27.18
CA GLY A 332 10.52 -9.61 -28.11
C GLY A 332 9.04 -9.91 -27.86
N GLN A 333 8.68 -11.15 -27.51
CA GLN A 333 7.31 -11.52 -27.17
C GLN A 333 6.81 -10.87 -25.88
N ILE A 334 7.63 -10.86 -24.82
CA ILE A 334 7.28 -10.21 -23.55
C ILE A 334 7.19 -8.69 -23.77
N SER A 335 8.18 -8.10 -24.44
CA SER A 335 8.21 -6.67 -24.80
C SER A 335 6.94 -6.25 -25.54
N ALA A 336 6.58 -6.94 -26.62
CA ALA A 336 5.39 -6.65 -27.41
C ALA A 336 4.08 -6.81 -26.62
N ARG A 337 3.98 -7.85 -25.78
CA ARG A 337 2.79 -8.12 -24.97
C ARG A 337 2.61 -7.09 -23.84
N MET A 338 3.71 -6.50 -23.37
CA MET A 338 3.74 -5.68 -22.17
C MET A 338 3.99 -4.20 -22.42
N GLY A 339 4.32 -3.83 -23.66
CA GLY A 339 4.61 -2.45 -24.02
C GLY A 339 5.82 -1.89 -23.27
N ILE A 340 6.78 -2.73 -22.86
CA ILE A 340 8.02 -2.32 -22.19
C ILE A 340 9.22 -2.59 -23.10
N PRO A 341 10.29 -1.78 -23.02
CA PRO A 341 11.46 -1.96 -23.88
C PRO A 341 12.12 -3.34 -23.72
N GLU A 342 12.63 -3.90 -24.81
CA GLU A 342 13.35 -5.19 -24.79
C GLU A 342 14.55 -5.20 -23.83
N SER A 343 15.25 -4.07 -23.69
CA SER A 343 16.36 -3.91 -22.72
C SER A 343 15.91 -4.02 -21.26
N VAL A 344 14.70 -3.55 -20.95
CA VAL A 344 14.09 -3.67 -19.63
C VAL A 344 13.68 -5.12 -19.38
N VAL A 345 13.04 -5.76 -20.37
CA VAL A 345 12.71 -7.19 -20.30
C VAL A 345 13.97 -8.03 -20.09
N GLU A 346 15.03 -7.75 -20.85
CA GLU A 346 16.30 -8.46 -20.72
C GLU A 346 16.87 -8.31 -19.31
N THR A 347 16.90 -7.09 -18.78
CA THR A 347 17.39 -6.79 -17.43
C THR A 347 16.57 -7.51 -16.36
N MET A 348 15.25 -7.59 -16.53
CA MET A 348 14.35 -8.20 -15.55
C MET A 348 14.32 -9.72 -15.57
N ALA A 349 14.31 -10.31 -16.77
CA ALA A 349 14.14 -11.74 -16.97
C ALA A 349 15.48 -12.50 -16.96
N PHE A 350 16.56 -11.85 -17.40
CA PHE A 350 17.87 -12.48 -17.59
C PHE A 350 19.02 -11.71 -16.92
N GLY A 351 18.80 -10.45 -16.58
CA GLY A 351 19.75 -9.66 -15.82
C GLY A 351 19.68 -10.02 -14.33
N ARG A 352 20.84 -9.98 -13.67
CA ARG A 352 20.85 -9.67 -12.24
C ARG A 352 20.66 -8.17 -12.16
N ILE A 353 19.53 -7.71 -11.65
CA ILE A 353 19.40 -6.31 -11.23
C ILE A 353 20.45 -6.11 -10.15
N LYS A 354 21.58 -5.53 -10.54
CA LYS A 354 22.65 -5.16 -9.63
C LYS A 354 22.14 -3.92 -8.94
N THR A 355 21.45 -4.09 -7.83
CA THR A 355 21.34 -2.98 -6.90
C THR A 355 22.72 -2.63 -6.39
N HIS A 356 23.00 -1.35 -6.28
CA HIS A 356 24.20 -0.92 -5.59
C HIS A 356 24.23 -1.43 -4.14
N ASP A 357 25.44 -1.64 -3.64
CA ASP A 357 25.67 -2.03 -2.24
C ASP A 357 25.09 -0.94 -1.33
N PRO A 358 24.18 -1.28 -0.39
CA PRO A 358 23.61 -0.29 0.53
C PRO A 358 24.68 0.47 1.32
N GLN A 359 25.86 -0.12 1.57
CA GLN A 359 26.97 0.57 2.23
C GLN A 359 27.62 1.63 1.35
N LYS A 360 27.67 1.40 0.04
CA LYS A 360 28.13 2.40 -0.93
C LYS A 360 27.18 3.61 -0.92
N VAL A 361 25.86 3.36 -0.94
CA VAL A 361 24.84 4.42 -0.87
C VAL A 361 24.95 5.20 0.44
N LEU A 362 25.11 4.53 1.59
CA LEU A 362 25.33 5.21 2.88
C LEU A 362 26.56 6.13 2.86
N LYS A 363 27.66 5.66 2.28
CA LYS A 363 28.90 6.43 2.18
C LYS A 363 28.73 7.67 1.30
N GLU A 364 28.12 7.51 0.13
CA GLU A 364 27.88 8.61 -0.81
C GLU A 364 26.87 9.63 -0.25
N MET A 365 25.88 9.18 0.51
CA MET A 365 24.87 10.03 1.16
C MET A 365 25.24 10.46 2.59
N SER A 366 26.50 10.31 3.01
CA SER A 366 26.93 10.49 4.42
C SER A 366 26.52 11.83 5.03
N ALA A 367 26.60 12.93 4.28
CA ALA A 367 26.18 14.25 4.76
C ALA A 367 24.67 14.33 5.08
N GLU A 368 23.83 13.67 4.28
CA GLU A 368 22.38 13.62 4.48
C GLU A 368 21.97 12.62 5.59
N VAL A 369 22.82 11.62 5.83
CA VAL A 369 22.61 10.56 6.83
C VAL A 369 23.10 10.98 8.23
N GLU A 370 24.06 11.91 8.33
CA GLU A 370 24.66 12.35 9.60
C GLU A 370 23.63 12.72 10.70
N PRO A 371 22.52 13.45 10.42
CA PRO A 371 21.52 13.72 11.45
C PRO A 371 20.91 12.44 12.05
N TRP A 372 20.75 11.39 11.24
CA TRP A 372 20.22 10.11 11.71
C TRP A 372 21.24 9.30 12.50
N GLU A 373 22.52 9.40 12.18
CA GLU A 373 23.59 8.80 13.00
C GLU A 373 23.59 9.38 14.42
N ARG A 374 23.32 10.69 14.56
CA ARG A 374 23.18 11.34 15.87
C ARG A 374 21.93 10.86 16.63
N ILE A 375 20.86 10.48 15.92
CA ILE A 375 19.60 10.00 16.52
C ILE A 375 19.67 8.53 16.90
N LEU A 376 20.14 7.67 15.99
CA LEU A 376 20.06 6.22 16.10
C LEU A 376 21.38 5.58 16.54
N GLY A 377 22.49 6.30 16.44
CA GLY A 377 23.84 5.77 16.63
C GLY A 377 24.37 5.06 15.38
N LYS A 378 25.69 5.15 15.18
CA LYS A 378 26.38 4.59 14.01
C LYS A 378 26.16 3.09 13.83
N GLU A 379 26.25 2.31 14.90
CA GLU A 379 26.08 0.85 14.86
C GLU A 379 24.71 0.44 14.28
N ARG A 380 23.63 1.13 14.68
CA ARG A 380 22.29 0.87 14.11
C ARG A 380 22.22 1.30 12.66
N MET A 381 22.82 2.44 12.30
CA MET A 381 22.84 2.94 10.93
C MET A 381 23.54 1.98 9.96
N ASP A 382 24.67 1.42 10.36
CA ASP A 382 25.43 0.45 9.55
C ASP A 382 24.59 -0.82 9.25
N GLY A 383 23.74 -1.24 10.19
CA GLY A 383 22.90 -2.45 10.06
C GLY A 383 21.62 -2.30 9.25
N ILE A 384 21.11 -1.08 9.05
CA ILE A 384 19.78 -0.86 8.42
C ILE A 384 19.83 -0.62 6.91
N GLY A 385 21.01 -0.51 6.31
CA GLY A 385 21.19 -0.23 4.87
C GLY A 385 20.31 -1.08 3.93
N PRO A 386 20.34 -2.43 4.02
CA PRO A 386 19.47 -3.29 3.20
C PRO A 386 17.97 -3.03 3.39
N THR A 387 17.55 -2.70 4.62
CA THR A 387 16.16 -2.36 4.93
C THR A 387 15.77 -1.04 4.28
N LEU A 388 16.63 -0.02 4.36
CA LEU A 388 16.39 1.29 3.75
C LEU A 388 16.35 1.21 2.23
N GLN A 389 17.22 0.43 1.61
CA GLN A 389 17.18 0.16 0.18
C GLN A 389 15.90 -0.56 -0.26
N SER A 390 15.45 -1.57 0.50
CA SER A 390 14.17 -2.24 0.26
C SER A 390 13.00 -1.26 0.35
N LEU A 391 13.00 -0.36 1.34
CA LEU A 391 12.00 0.69 1.48
C LEU A 391 12.06 1.71 0.35
N ALA A 392 13.25 2.16 -0.04
CA ALA A 392 13.46 3.13 -1.11
C ALA A 392 12.91 2.61 -2.45
N THR A 393 13.34 1.41 -2.85
CA THR A 393 12.86 0.71 -4.06
C THR A 393 11.39 0.30 -3.98
N ARG A 394 10.73 0.42 -2.82
CA ARG A 394 9.31 0.12 -2.65
C ARG A 394 8.43 1.35 -2.67
N LEU A 395 8.87 2.40 -1.99
CA LEU A 395 8.12 3.63 -1.81
C LEU A 395 8.31 4.60 -2.97
N TYR A 396 9.48 4.57 -3.65
CA TYR A 396 9.84 5.53 -4.69
C TYR A 396 9.91 4.94 -6.10
N SER A 397 9.60 3.65 -6.23
CA SER A 397 9.49 2.97 -7.52
C SER A 397 8.07 3.14 -8.10
N LEU A 398 7.98 3.62 -9.33
CA LEU A 398 6.78 3.72 -10.15
C LEU A 398 6.99 2.99 -11.49
N PRO A 399 5.93 2.59 -12.22
CA PRO A 399 6.08 2.00 -13.56
C PRO A 399 6.89 2.89 -14.51
N ASP A 400 6.73 4.20 -14.37
CA ASP A 400 7.38 5.26 -15.11
C ASP A 400 7.66 6.45 -14.18
N LYS A 401 8.58 7.35 -14.58
CA LYS A 401 8.86 8.61 -13.88
C LYS A 401 9.33 8.49 -12.42
N SER A 402 9.94 7.36 -12.04
CA SER A 402 10.48 7.17 -10.68
C SER A 402 11.49 8.25 -10.29
N GLU A 403 12.40 8.63 -11.19
CA GLU A 403 13.40 9.68 -10.93
C GLU A 403 12.75 11.07 -10.70
N GLU A 404 11.77 11.43 -11.54
CA GLU A 404 10.99 12.66 -11.37
C GLU A 404 10.25 12.65 -10.03
N PHE A 405 9.71 11.49 -9.64
CA PHE A 405 9.03 11.32 -8.37
C PHE A 405 9.95 11.51 -7.17
N VAL A 406 11.18 10.98 -7.21
CA VAL A 406 12.21 11.22 -6.19
C VAL A 406 12.57 12.71 -6.13
N LYS A 407 12.86 13.35 -7.27
CA LYS A 407 13.19 14.78 -7.35
C LYS A 407 12.09 15.68 -6.78
N ARG A 408 10.83 15.41 -7.14
CA ARG A 408 9.67 16.14 -6.62
C ARG A 408 9.51 15.95 -5.11
N SER A 409 9.80 14.75 -4.61
CA SER A 409 9.74 14.45 -3.18
C SER A 409 10.82 15.20 -2.42
N LEU A 410 12.06 15.21 -2.91
CA LEU A 410 13.19 15.97 -2.33
C LEU A 410 12.91 17.47 -2.27
N LYS A 411 12.27 18.04 -3.30
CA LYS A 411 11.92 19.46 -3.33
C LYS A 411 11.01 19.89 -2.16
N LYS A 412 10.19 18.99 -1.60
CA LYS A 412 9.32 19.29 -0.45
C LYS A 412 10.09 19.24 0.90
N TRP A 413 11.32 18.76 0.88
CA TRP A 413 12.19 18.63 2.05
C TRP A 413 13.33 19.66 2.09
N ASN A 414 13.78 20.12 0.94
CA ASN A 414 14.64 21.31 0.80
C ASN A 414 13.81 22.59 0.95
#